data_AF-A0A1V5T5F1-F1
#
_entry.id   AF-A0A1V5T5F1-F1
#
_cell.length_a   1.000
_cell.length_b   1.000
_cell.length_c   1.000
_cell.angle_alpha   90.00
_cell.angle_beta   90.00
_cell.angle_gamma   90.00
#
_symmetry.space_group_name_H-M   'P 1'
#
loop_
_entity.id
_entity.type
_entity.pdbx_description
1 polymer ?
#
loop_
_entity_poly.entity_id
_entity_poly.type
_entity_poly.pdbx_seq_one_letter_code
_entity_poly.pdbx_strand_id
1 'polypeptide(L)'
;MLDREFSSEGIRFYNLGISNAHAMDLYMTIDRVLEARPTYIVLISDLNMISSRYAYPKLRPYFNHDAIPAIVSHLGFREVWRERTEFLHSFLGELFPFYRFRESIGRILQEEVLILAGMSKRKPFLRFAYSKRMSAFDEKILNERLAKEKQGKGARPEEVSMNEWIFESCVKKIIEMGIPFLVVDAPYYPGVKEKYFSKMFAPYHSFMLLLSERYGFPYFSDADLNFLERDDFVDHTHFTRSGRVKFTNFISELIRERKWLAKKNRDL
;
A
#
# COMPACT_ATOMS: atom_id res chain seq x y z
N MET A 1 -12.46 -0.99 12.22
CA MET A 1 -12.48 -1.68 13.52
C MET A 1 -11.69 -0.85 14.51
N LEU A 2 -10.46 -0.44 14.17
CA LEU A 2 -9.67 0.56 14.89
C LEU A 2 -10.44 1.85 15.26
N ASP A 3 -11.12 2.52 14.30
CA ASP A 3 -11.92 3.73 14.62
C ASP A 3 -12.99 3.52 15.69
N ARG A 4 -13.57 2.31 15.77
CA ARG A 4 -14.56 1.99 16.80
C ARG A 4 -13.90 1.72 18.14
N GLU A 5 -12.80 0.98 18.11
CA GLU A 5 -12.03 0.59 19.30
C GLU A 5 -11.45 1.81 20.04
N PHE A 6 -10.94 2.80 19.30
CA PHE A 6 -10.36 4.00 19.88
C PHE A 6 -11.32 5.21 19.92
N SER A 7 -12.61 5.00 19.64
CA SER A 7 -13.59 6.09 19.57
C SER A 7 -13.69 6.92 20.86
N SER A 8 -13.45 6.30 22.02
CA SER A 8 -13.43 6.96 23.33
C SER A 8 -12.08 7.60 23.69
N GLU A 9 -11.01 7.29 22.95
CA GLU A 9 -9.65 7.77 23.22
C GLU A 9 -9.31 9.04 22.42
N GLY A 10 -10.26 9.56 21.64
CA GLY A 10 -10.07 10.75 20.80
C GLY A 10 -9.10 10.54 19.62
N ILE A 11 -8.71 9.29 19.35
CA ILE A 11 -7.82 8.94 18.24
C ILE A 11 -8.64 8.88 16.94
N ARG A 12 -8.10 9.48 15.88
CA ARG A 12 -8.68 9.43 14.53
C ARG A 12 -7.74 8.70 13.60
N PHE A 13 -8.22 7.67 12.92
CA PHE A 13 -7.48 7.03 11.85
C PHE A 13 -7.85 7.65 10.52
N TYR A 14 -6.84 8.02 9.74
CA TYR A 14 -7.02 8.48 8.37
C TYR A 14 -6.55 7.39 7.41
N ASN A 15 -7.48 6.82 6.65
CA ASN A 15 -7.12 5.99 5.51
C ASN A 15 -6.90 6.91 4.31
N LEU A 16 -5.67 6.96 3.82
CA LEU A 16 -5.28 7.81 2.69
C LEU A 16 -5.79 7.30 1.33
N GLY A 17 -6.49 6.15 1.31
CA GLY A 17 -7.08 5.58 0.10
C GLY A 17 -6.08 4.89 -0.83
N ILE A 18 -4.82 4.77 -0.41
CA ILE A 18 -3.75 4.18 -1.23
C ILE A 18 -3.84 2.65 -1.16
N SER A 19 -4.49 2.06 -2.17
CA SER A 19 -4.59 0.61 -2.34
C SER A 19 -3.40 0.04 -3.12
N ASN A 20 -2.79 -1.04 -2.60
CA ASN A 20 -1.57 -1.66 -3.12
C ASN A 20 -0.39 -0.68 -3.16
N ALA A 21 -0.22 0.11 -2.09
CA ALA A 21 0.65 1.27 -2.00
C ALA A 21 2.06 1.02 -2.55
N HIS A 22 2.33 1.54 -3.75
CA HIS A 22 3.69 1.60 -4.26
C HIS A 22 4.44 2.72 -3.52
N ALA A 23 5.77 2.64 -3.44
CA ALA A 23 6.57 3.68 -2.78
C ALA A 23 6.29 5.06 -3.40
N MET A 24 6.08 5.09 -4.72
CA MET A 24 5.67 6.28 -5.46
C MET A 24 4.31 6.85 -5.01
N ASP A 25 3.32 6.01 -4.70
CA ASP A 25 2.01 6.49 -4.23
C ASP A 25 2.15 7.19 -2.86
N LEU A 26 2.98 6.64 -1.96
CA LEU A 26 3.31 7.28 -0.68
C LEU A 26 4.03 8.61 -0.92
N TYR A 27 5.04 8.63 -1.78
CA TYR A 27 5.82 9.84 -2.06
C TYR A 27 5.01 11.00 -2.62
N MET A 28 4.07 10.72 -3.54
CA MET A 28 3.24 11.79 -4.07
C MET A 28 2.22 12.32 -3.05
N THR A 29 1.90 11.54 -2.00
CA THR A 29 0.91 11.92 -0.99
C THR A 29 1.53 12.35 0.34
N ILE A 30 2.84 12.13 0.55
CA ILE A 30 3.48 12.25 1.86
C ILE A 30 3.32 13.65 2.45
N ASP A 31 3.46 14.71 1.64
CA ASP A 31 3.35 16.08 2.15
C ASP A 31 1.95 16.35 2.71
N ARG A 32 0.88 15.81 2.08
CA ARG A 32 -0.49 15.91 2.61
C ARG A 32 -0.65 15.14 3.93
N VAL A 33 0.02 13.99 4.07
CA VAL A 33 0.03 13.22 5.32
C VAL A 33 0.68 14.03 6.43
N LEU A 34 1.82 14.65 6.13
CA LEU A 34 2.62 15.41 7.06
C LEU A 34 1.94 16.75 7.45
N GLU A 35 1.27 17.41 6.50
CA GLU A 35 0.46 18.61 6.73
C GLU A 35 -0.71 18.38 7.71
N ALA A 36 -1.25 17.15 7.74
CA ALA A 36 -2.26 16.77 8.72
C ALA A 36 -1.72 16.69 10.16
N ARG A 37 -0.40 16.83 10.34
CA ARG A 37 0.31 16.78 11.64
C ARG A 37 -0.10 15.57 12.49
N PRO A 38 0.04 14.34 11.96
CA PRO A 38 -0.33 13.14 12.68
C PRO A 38 0.56 12.99 13.91
N THR A 39 -0.02 12.49 15.01
CA THR A 39 0.75 12.17 16.22
C THR A 39 1.64 10.94 16.03
N TYR A 40 1.27 10.05 15.12
CA TYR A 40 2.03 8.86 14.74
C TYR A 40 1.61 8.40 13.35
N ILE A 41 2.51 7.73 12.64
CA ILE A 41 2.24 7.10 11.34
C ILE A 41 2.49 5.61 11.46
N VAL A 42 1.49 4.80 11.08
CA VAL A 42 1.61 3.36 10.92
C VAL A 42 1.53 3.02 9.44
N LEU A 43 2.60 2.49 8.88
CA LEU A 43 2.62 2.00 7.50
C LEU A 43 2.51 0.49 7.48
N ILE A 44 1.53 -0.02 6.73
CA ILE A 44 1.46 -1.43 6.37
C ILE A 44 2.18 -1.60 5.02
N SER A 45 3.38 -2.16 5.01
CA SER A 45 4.26 -2.21 3.85
C SER A 45 4.15 -3.54 3.10
N ASP A 46 3.96 -3.47 1.79
CA ASP A 46 3.91 -4.66 0.94
C ASP A 46 5.22 -4.83 0.16
N LEU A 47 5.67 -6.06 -0.12
CA LEU A 47 6.90 -6.29 -0.89
C LEU A 47 6.82 -5.66 -2.29
N ASN A 48 5.62 -5.63 -2.90
CA ASN A 48 5.41 -5.02 -4.21
C ASN A 48 5.57 -3.50 -4.18
N MET A 49 5.56 -2.87 -2.99
CA MET A 49 5.84 -1.45 -2.84
C MET A 49 7.20 -1.07 -3.44
N ILE A 50 8.16 -2.01 -3.35
CA ILE A 50 9.53 -1.88 -3.82
C ILE A 50 9.78 -2.70 -5.07
N SER A 51 9.30 -3.95 -5.11
CA SER A 51 9.70 -4.93 -6.12
C SER A 51 8.83 -4.95 -7.38
N SER A 52 7.78 -4.12 -7.46
CA SER A 52 6.91 -4.05 -8.64
C SER A 52 7.09 -2.76 -9.43
N ARG A 53 6.95 -2.88 -10.76
CA ARG A 53 6.93 -1.73 -11.65
C ARG A 53 5.73 -0.85 -11.30
N TYR A 54 5.97 0.46 -11.20
CA TYR A 54 4.91 1.41 -10.93
C TYR A 54 3.85 1.42 -12.05
N ALA A 55 2.58 1.36 -11.66
CA ALA A 55 1.46 1.46 -12.58
C ALA A 55 1.13 2.94 -12.83
N TYR A 56 1.70 3.54 -13.89
CA TYR A 56 1.54 4.95 -14.25
C TYR A 56 0.10 5.51 -14.26
N PRO A 57 -0.96 4.76 -14.60
CA PRO A 57 -2.34 5.26 -14.43
C PRO A 57 -2.69 5.68 -13.00
N LYS A 58 -1.98 5.15 -11.99
CA LYS A 58 -2.09 5.56 -10.57
C LYS A 58 -1.52 6.94 -10.27
N LEU A 59 -0.77 7.57 -11.19
CA LEU A 59 -0.37 8.97 -11.04
C LEU A 59 -1.60 9.87 -10.89
N ARG A 60 -2.66 9.63 -11.67
CA ARG A 60 -3.83 10.54 -11.78
C ARG A 60 -4.46 10.93 -10.43
N PRO A 61 -4.81 10.00 -9.51
CA PRO A 61 -5.42 10.37 -8.22
C PRO A 61 -4.46 11.10 -7.26
N TYR A 62 -3.16 10.82 -7.35
CA TYR A 62 -2.17 11.21 -6.34
C TYR A 62 -1.14 12.22 -6.83
N PHE A 63 -1.21 12.62 -8.09
CA PHE A 63 -0.13 13.30 -8.81
C PHE A 63 0.48 14.46 -8.02
N ASN A 64 1.80 14.42 -7.93
CA ASN A 64 2.66 15.48 -7.46
C ASN A 64 3.80 15.64 -8.47
N HIS A 65 4.08 16.87 -8.90
CA HIS A 65 5.10 17.18 -9.90
C HIS A 65 6.52 16.75 -9.47
N ASP A 66 6.78 16.64 -8.16
CA ASP A 66 8.05 16.15 -7.62
C ASP A 66 8.36 14.69 -8.01
N ALA A 67 7.35 13.92 -8.43
CA ALA A 67 7.57 12.58 -8.97
C ALA A 67 8.36 12.61 -10.31
N ILE A 68 8.26 13.69 -11.09
CA ILE A 68 8.92 13.76 -12.41
C ILE A 68 10.46 13.76 -12.25
N PRO A 69 11.09 14.65 -11.45
CA PRO A 69 12.53 14.58 -11.20
C PRO A 69 13.01 13.21 -10.72
N ALA A 70 12.27 12.56 -9.80
CA ALA A 70 12.62 11.24 -9.27
C ALA A 70 12.62 10.15 -10.36
N ILE A 71 11.63 10.19 -11.26
CA ILE A 71 11.53 9.27 -12.40
C ILE A 71 12.64 9.54 -13.42
N VAL A 72 12.92 10.81 -13.72
CA VAL A 72 13.96 11.18 -14.68
C VAL A 72 15.34 10.79 -14.18
N SER A 73 15.63 10.94 -12.89
CA SER A 73 16.96 10.63 -12.34
C SER A 73 17.27 9.12 -12.33
N HIS A 74 16.27 8.26 -12.12
CA HIS A 74 16.49 6.80 -12.04
C HIS A 74 16.15 6.05 -13.33
N LEU A 75 15.07 6.44 -14.01
CA LEU A 75 14.56 5.75 -15.21
C LEU A 75 14.87 6.49 -16.52
N GLY A 76 15.29 7.75 -16.43
CA GLY A 76 15.63 8.60 -17.57
C GLY A 76 14.41 9.29 -18.20
N PHE A 77 14.66 10.39 -18.90
CA PHE A 77 13.62 11.16 -19.59
C PHE A 77 12.79 10.34 -20.60
N ARG A 78 13.39 9.29 -21.18
CA ARG A 78 12.68 8.39 -22.10
C ARG A 78 11.49 7.69 -21.45
N GLU A 79 11.54 7.44 -20.15
CA GLU A 79 10.44 6.84 -19.40
C GLU A 79 9.23 7.81 -19.35
N VAL A 80 9.48 9.08 -19.02
CA VAL A 80 8.44 10.12 -19.02
C VAL A 80 7.82 10.29 -20.41
N TRP A 81 8.65 10.28 -21.46
CA TRP A 81 8.16 10.37 -22.84
C TRP A 81 7.33 9.16 -23.27
N ARG A 82 7.73 7.95 -22.84
CA ARG A 82 6.98 6.71 -23.09
C ARG A 82 5.58 6.79 -22.49
N GLU A 83 5.49 7.27 -21.25
CA GLU A 83 4.25 7.35 -20.47
C GLU A 83 3.59 8.75 -20.56
N ARG A 84 3.94 9.57 -21.56
CA ARG A 84 3.52 10.98 -21.70
C ARG A 84 2.02 11.20 -21.59
N THR A 85 1.21 10.25 -22.05
CA THR A 85 -0.25 10.31 -21.98
C THR A 85 -0.73 10.28 -20.53
N GLU A 86 -0.12 9.43 -19.69
CA GLU A 86 -0.45 9.33 -18.27
C GLU A 86 0.00 10.57 -17.51
N PHE A 87 1.18 11.12 -17.81
CA PHE A 87 1.62 12.40 -17.25
C PHE A 87 0.70 13.55 -17.64
N LEU A 88 0.32 13.66 -18.92
CA LEU A 88 -0.61 14.69 -19.39
C LEU A 88 -1.97 14.57 -18.70
N HIS A 89 -2.51 13.35 -18.61
CA HIS A 89 -3.77 13.11 -17.91
C HIS A 89 -3.70 13.46 -16.43
N SER A 90 -2.57 13.18 -15.79
CA SER A 90 -2.35 13.49 -14.37
C SER A 90 -2.23 14.98 -14.13
N PHE A 91 -1.49 15.70 -14.98
CA PHE A 91 -1.40 17.17 -14.95
C PHE A 91 -2.76 17.83 -15.18
N LEU A 92 -3.53 17.39 -16.18
CA LEU A 92 -4.90 17.88 -16.39
C LEU A 92 -5.82 17.54 -15.20
N GLY A 93 -5.62 16.39 -14.53
CA GLY A 93 -6.36 16.02 -13.32
C GLY A 93 -5.94 16.81 -12.07
N GLU A 94 -4.74 17.38 -12.06
CA GLU A 94 -4.30 18.34 -11.04
C GLU A 94 -5.02 19.67 -11.21
N LEU A 95 -5.06 20.20 -12.44
CA LEU A 95 -5.75 21.45 -12.77
C LEU A 95 -7.27 21.36 -12.69
N PHE A 96 -7.85 20.21 -13.08
CA PHE A 96 -9.30 20.00 -13.13
C PHE A 96 -9.70 18.79 -12.29
N PRO A 97 -10.14 18.98 -11.03
CA PRO A 97 -10.51 17.88 -10.13
C PRO A 97 -11.58 16.94 -10.71
N PHE A 98 -12.53 17.43 -11.51
CA PHE A 98 -13.51 16.57 -12.18
C PHE A 98 -12.88 15.64 -13.23
N TYR A 99 -11.84 16.12 -13.93
CA TYR A 99 -11.10 15.33 -14.90
C TYR A 99 -10.28 14.21 -14.26
N ARG A 100 -9.81 14.43 -13.02
CA ARG A 100 -9.14 13.41 -12.18
C ARG A 100 -9.98 12.15 -12.02
N PHE A 101 -11.29 12.32 -11.87
CA PHE A 101 -12.24 11.23 -11.64
C PHE A 101 -13.07 10.88 -12.87
N ARG A 102 -12.68 11.34 -14.07
CA ARG A 102 -13.48 11.18 -15.31
C ARG A 102 -13.86 9.74 -15.62
N GLU A 103 -13.00 8.77 -15.35
CA GLU A 103 -13.27 7.35 -15.60
C GLU A 103 -14.29 6.81 -14.60
N SER A 104 -14.16 7.17 -13.33
CA SER A 104 -15.15 6.83 -12.30
C SER A 104 -16.51 7.45 -12.61
N ILE A 105 -16.54 8.73 -12.97
CA ILE A 105 -17.75 9.45 -13.36
C ILE A 105 -18.36 8.83 -14.62
N GLY A 106 -17.53 8.59 -15.65
CA GLY A 106 -17.97 7.97 -16.90
C GLY A 106 -18.54 6.58 -16.69
N ARG A 107 -17.92 5.75 -15.84
CA ARG A 107 -18.44 4.44 -15.47
C ARG A 107 -19.77 4.54 -14.73
N ILE A 108 -19.87 5.44 -13.74
CA ILE A 108 -21.13 5.66 -13.01
C ILE A 108 -22.24 6.07 -13.98
N LEU A 109 -21.98 7.01 -14.88
CA LEU A 109 -22.94 7.47 -15.88
C LEU A 109 -23.34 6.34 -16.84
N GLN A 110 -22.37 5.57 -17.33
CA GLN A 110 -22.63 4.43 -18.20
C GLN A 110 -23.48 3.36 -17.51
N GLU A 111 -23.16 3.02 -16.26
CA GLU A 111 -23.94 2.08 -15.44
C GLU A 111 -25.37 2.57 -15.23
N GLU A 112 -25.55 3.86 -14.91
CA GLU A 112 -26.89 4.45 -14.74
C GLU A 112 -27.69 4.46 -16.05
N VAL A 113 -27.07 4.79 -17.19
CA VAL A 113 -27.73 4.71 -18.51
C VAL A 113 -28.18 3.28 -18.82
N LEU A 114 -27.33 2.28 -18.56
CA LEU A 114 -27.70 0.87 -18.75
C LEU A 114 -28.84 0.43 -17.82
N ILE A 115 -28.91 0.96 -16.61
CA ILE A 115 -30.00 0.69 -15.67
C ILE A 115 -31.31 1.34 -16.16
N LEU A 116 -31.26 2.62 -16.54
CA LEU A 116 -32.42 3.36 -17.05
C LEU A 116 -32.96 2.77 -18.36
N ALA A 117 -32.08 2.27 -19.23
CA ALA A 117 -32.44 1.57 -20.45
C ALA A 117 -32.95 0.12 -20.21
N GLY A 118 -33.01 -0.34 -18.97
CA GLY A 118 -33.45 -1.70 -18.63
C GLY A 118 -32.48 -2.83 -19.01
N MET A 119 -31.26 -2.48 -19.44
CA MET A 119 -30.22 -3.43 -19.86
C MET A 119 -29.43 -4.02 -18.67
N SER A 120 -29.50 -3.38 -17.51
CA SER A 120 -28.84 -3.81 -16.28
C SER A 120 -29.74 -3.59 -15.06
N LYS A 121 -29.54 -4.37 -14.00
CA LYS A 121 -30.21 -4.13 -12.70
C LYS A 121 -29.24 -3.41 -11.77
N ARG A 122 -29.76 -2.45 -11.01
CA ARG A 122 -29.00 -1.78 -9.95
C ARG A 122 -28.52 -2.83 -8.95
N LYS A 123 -27.21 -3.05 -8.89
CA LYS A 123 -26.62 -3.95 -7.90
C LYS A 123 -26.64 -3.23 -6.55
N PRO A 124 -26.95 -3.92 -5.43
CA PRO A 124 -26.77 -3.32 -4.12
C PRO A 124 -25.33 -2.84 -3.99
N PHE A 125 -25.12 -1.68 -3.35
CA PHE A 125 -23.79 -1.17 -3.04
C PHE A 125 -23.09 -2.15 -2.09
N LEU A 126 -22.46 -3.16 -2.67
CA LEU A 126 -21.53 -4.03 -1.95
C LEU A 126 -20.27 -3.20 -1.79
N ARG A 127 -19.98 -2.76 -0.55
CA ARG A 127 -18.64 -2.28 -0.19
C ARG A 127 -17.64 -3.25 -0.81
N PHE A 128 -16.76 -2.74 -1.68
CA PHE A 128 -15.74 -3.49 -2.41
C PHE A 128 -15.07 -4.54 -1.51
N ALA A 129 -15.60 -5.76 -1.54
CA ALA A 129 -15.05 -6.94 -0.91
C ALA A 129 -15.79 -8.15 -1.52
N TYR A 130 -15.31 -8.56 -2.70
CA TYR A 130 -15.56 -9.84 -3.36
C TYR A 130 -17.02 -10.25 -3.65
N SER A 131 -17.30 -10.44 -4.95
CA SER A 131 -18.52 -11.08 -5.47
C SER A 131 -18.55 -12.61 -5.34
N LYS A 132 -17.63 -13.22 -4.56
CA LYS A 132 -17.70 -14.61 -4.10
C LYS A 132 -17.16 -14.69 -2.67
N ARG A 133 -17.99 -15.09 -1.71
CA ARG A 133 -17.52 -15.54 -0.39
C ARG A 133 -16.71 -16.82 -0.62
N MET A 134 -15.38 -16.71 -0.65
CA MET A 134 -14.55 -17.89 -0.47
C MET A 134 -14.59 -18.24 1.02
N SER A 135 -15.18 -19.38 1.36
CA SER A 135 -15.33 -19.86 2.74
C SER A 135 -14.06 -20.57 3.25
N ALA A 136 -13.15 -20.93 2.35
CA ALA A 136 -11.86 -21.54 2.66
C ALA A 136 -10.84 -21.15 1.57
N PHE A 137 -9.57 -21.14 1.96
CA PHE A 137 -8.42 -20.96 1.06
C PHE A 137 -8.38 -22.11 0.05
N ASP A 138 -8.34 -21.78 -1.25
CA ASP A 138 -8.25 -22.76 -2.32
C ASP A 138 -6.86 -22.68 -2.98
N GLU A 139 -6.02 -23.66 -2.65
CA GLU A 139 -4.64 -23.74 -3.15
C GLU A 139 -4.59 -23.91 -4.68
N LYS A 140 -5.63 -24.49 -5.31
CA LYS A 140 -5.73 -24.57 -6.77
C LYS A 140 -5.99 -23.19 -7.37
N ILE A 141 -6.91 -22.41 -6.79
CA ILE A 141 -7.15 -21.02 -7.21
C ILE A 141 -5.91 -20.15 -6.99
N LEU A 142 -5.18 -20.34 -5.88
CA LEU A 142 -3.91 -19.64 -5.67
C LEU A 142 -2.91 -20.01 -6.76
N ASN A 143 -2.68 -21.30 -7.00
CA ASN A 143 -1.75 -21.75 -8.03
C ASN A 143 -2.16 -21.28 -9.43
N GLU A 144 -3.45 -21.25 -9.76
CA GLU A 144 -3.97 -20.70 -11.02
C GLU A 144 -3.77 -19.18 -11.13
N ARG A 145 -4.01 -18.43 -10.04
CA ARG A 145 -3.75 -16.98 -10.00
C ARG A 145 -2.27 -16.68 -10.13
N LEU A 146 -1.42 -17.35 -9.35
CA LEU A 146 0.03 -17.22 -9.43
C LEU A 146 0.58 -17.69 -10.78
N ALA A 147 -0.02 -18.71 -11.41
CA ALA A 147 0.34 -19.13 -12.76
C ALA A 147 -0.10 -18.13 -13.83
N LYS A 148 -1.20 -17.40 -13.63
CA LYS A 148 -1.59 -16.26 -14.47
C LYS A 148 -0.72 -15.02 -14.23
N GLU A 149 -0.23 -14.85 -13.02
CA GLU A 149 0.74 -13.80 -12.66
C GLU A 149 2.17 -14.15 -13.11
N LYS A 150 2.45 -15.41 -13.48
CA LYS A 150 3.78 -15.81 -13.96
C LYS A 150 4.19 -15.03 -15.22
N GLN A 151 5.28 -14.29 -15.03
CA GLN A 151 6.12 -13.58 -16.00
C GLN A 151 5.54 -12.31 -16.64
N GLY A 152 4.75 -11.53 -15.89
CA GLY A 152 4.85 -10.09 -16.03
C GLY A 152 6.27 -9.67 -15.62
N LYS A 153 7.04 -9.02 -16.51
CA LYS A 153 8.42 -8.58 -16.23
C LYS A 153 8.46 -7.93 -14.84
N GLY A 154 9.15 -8.57 -13.88
CA GLY A 154 9.39 -7.97 -12.57
C GLY A 154 10.04 -6.59 -12.74
N ALA A 155 10.00 -5.77 -11.69
CA ALA A 155 10.63 -4.46 -11.74
C ALA A 155 12.08 -4.59 -12.22
N ARG A 156 12.47 -3.72 -13.15
CA ARG A 156 13.88 -3.59 -13.54
C ARG A 156 14.70 -3.12 -12.33
N PRO A 157 16.00 -3.42 -12.27
CA PRO A 157 16.85 -2.94 -11.17
C PRO A 157 16.75 -1.43 -10.94
N GLU A 158 16.62 -0.63 -12.00
CA GLU A 158 16.46 0.82 -11.91
C GLU A 158 15.11 1.23 -11.31
N GLU A 159 14.06 0.44 -11.53
CA GLU A 159 12.72 0.66 -10.94
C GLU A 159 12.72 0.30 -9.45
N VAL A 160 13.39 -0.79 -9.07
CA VAL A 160 13.59 -1.15 -7.67
C VAL A 160 14.39 -0.06 -6.96
N SER A 161 15.52 0.37 -7.53
CA SER A 161 16.36 1.42 -6.96
C SER A 161 15.61 2.75 -6.81
N MET A 162 14.79 3.14 -7.80
CA MET A 162 13.92 4.30 -7.67
C MET A 162 12.93 4.14 -6.50
N ASN A 163 12.25 2.99 -6.40
CA ASN A 163 11.27 2.77 -5.33
C ASN A 163 11.92 2.79 -3.94
N GLU A 164 13.11 2.20 -3.78
CA GLU A 164 13.90 2.25 -2.55
C GLU A 164 14.27 3.70 -2.18
N TRP A 165 14.81 4.46 -3.14
CA TRP A 165 15.19 5.86 -2.92
C TRP A 165 14.00 6.74 -2.55
N ILE A 166 12.88 6.56 -3.25
CA ILE A 166 11.64 7.28 -2.99
C ILE A 166 11.09 6.96 -1.59
N PHE A 167 11.10 5.68 -1.21
CA PHE A 167 10.65 5.26 0.10
C PHE A 167 11.54 5.81 1.21
N GLU A 168 12.86 5.69 1.07
CA GLU A 168 13.84 6.28 1.99
C GLU A 168 13.63 7.80 2.13
N SER A 169 13.37 8.50 1.03
CA SER A 169 13.09 9.94 1.05
C SER A 169 11.82 10.28 1.86
N CYS A 170 10.78 9.45 1.78
CA CYS A 170 9.58 9.60 2.60
C CYS A 170 9.88 9.39 4.08
N VAL A 171 10.61 8.32 4.41
CA VAL A 171 11.02 8.02 5.79
C VAL A 171 11.81 9.16 6.37
N LYS A 172 12.82 9.66 5.65
CA LYS A 172 13.63 10.80 6.05
C LYS A 172 12.77 12.02 6.38
N LYS A 173 11.83 12.39 5.49
CA LYS A 173 10.89 13.50 5.74
C LYS A 173 10.07 13.30 7.03
N ILE A 174 9.53 12.10 7.24
CA ILE A 174 8.73 11.77 8.44
C ILE A 174 9.57 11.96 9.72
N ILE A 175 10.79 11.44 9.73
CA ILE A 175 11.70 11.49 10.88
C ILE A 175 12.20 12.92 11.14
N GLU A 176 12.52 13.69 10.10
CA GLU A 176 12.92 15.11 10.22
C GLU A 176 11.80 15.98 10.83
N MET A 177 10.54 15.64 10.57
CA MET A 177 9.40 16.29 11.21
C MET A 177 9.15 15.84 12.66
N GLY A 178 9.95 14.90 13.17
CA GLY A 178 9.81 14.37 14.52
C GLY A 178 8.54 13.56 14.74
N ILE A 179 7.90 13.08 13.67
CA ILE A 179 6.68 12.28 13.75
C ILE A 179 7.07 10.82 14.04
N PRO A 180 6.60 10.23 15.14
CA PRO A 180 6.79 8.82 15.42
C PRO A 180 6.26 7.94 14.28
N PHE A 181 7.14 7.10 13.73
CA PHE A 181 6.87 6.26 12.57
C PHE A 181 7.07 4.79 12.92
N LEU A 182 6.18 3.92 12.47
CA LEU A 182 6.34 2.48 12.55
C LEU A 182 5.92 1.80 11.25
N VAL A 183 6.61 0.72 10.91
CA VAL A 183 6.31 -0.09 9.73
C VAL A 183 5.99 -1.51 10.14
N VAL A 184 4.92 -2.06 9.58
CA VAL A 184 4.52 -3.46 9.72
C VAL A 184 4.40 -4.05 8.33
N ASP A 185 4.99 -5.21 8.09
CA ASP A 185 4.78 -5.94 6.86
C ASP A 185 3.30 -6.24 6.63
N ALA A 186 2.88 -6.14 5.38
CA ALA A 186 1.61 -6.67 4.95
C ALA A 186 1.62 -8.19 5.24
N PRO A 187 0.58 -8.69 5.93
CA PRO A 187 0.46 -10.10 6.25
C PRO A 187 0.06 -10.89 5.00
N TYR A 188 0.78 -11.98 4.73
CA TYR A 188 0.45 -12.92 3.66
C TYR A 188 0.01 -14.24 4.26
N TYR A 189 -0.70 -15.03 3.46
CA TYR A 189 -0.96 -16.42 3.82
C TYR A 189 0.37 -17.15 4.13
N PRO A 190 0.46 -17.90 5.25
CA PRO A 190 1.73 -18.47 5.71
C PRO A 190 2.45 -19.29 4.63
N GLY A 191 3.73 -18.98 4.39
CA GLY A 191 4.60 -19.66 3.43
C GLY A 191 4.52 -19.15 1.98
N VAL A 192 3.64 -18.18 1.67
CA VAL A 192 3.52 -17.64 0.29
C VAL A 192 4.75 -16.82 -0.09
N LYS A 193 5.26 -15.98 0.81
CA LYS A 193 6.43 -15.12 0.55
C LYS A 193 7.65 -15.95 0.22
N GLU A 194 7.93 -16.98 1.01
CA GLU A 194 9.07 -17.87 0.83
C GLU A 194 8.93 -18.73 -0.43
N LYS A 195 7.75 -19.28 -0.68
CA LYS A 195 7.54 -20.23 -1.80
C LYS A 195 7.49 -19.52 -3.16
N TYR A 196 6.84 -18.36 -3.24
CA TYR A 196 6.55 -17.71 -4.52
C TYR A 196 7.30 -16.40 -4.74
N PHE A 197 7.69 -15.72 -3.67
CA PHE A 197 8.37 -14.42 -3.73
C PHE A 197 9.79 -14.44 -3.17
N SER A 198 10.40 -15.60 -2.93
CA SER A 198 11.73 -15.73 -2.30
C SER A 198 12.81 -14.82 -2.89
N LYS A 199 12.86 -14.68 -4.22
CA LYS A 199 13.84 -13.82 -4.91
C LYS A 199 13.66 -12.33 -4.62
N MET A 200 12.45 -11.88 -4.29
CA MET A 200 12.13 -10.48 -4.00
C MET A 200 12.06 -10.22 -2.49
N PHE A 201 11.63 -11.22 -1.72
CA PHE A 201 11.41 -11.09 -0.28
C PHE A 201 12.71 -10.84 0.49
N ALA A 202 13.77 -11.60 0.24
CA ALA A 202 15.02 -11.42 0.99
C ALA A 202 15.66 -10.04 0.75
N PRO A 203 15.79 -9.52 -0.50
CA PRO A 203 16.26 -8.16 -0.73
C PRO A 203 15.37 -7.09 -0.08
N TYR A 204 14.04 -7.23 -0.20
CA TYR A 204 13.08 -6.31 0.42
C TYR A 204 13.23 -6.27 1.94
N HIS A 205 13.29 -7.43 2.59
CA HIS A 205 13.42 -7.54 4.03
C HIS A 205 14.74 -6.93 4.52
N SER A 206 15.86 -7.20 3.83
CA SER A 206 17.15 -6.59 4.14
C SER A 206 17.12 -5.07 3.99
N PHE A 207 16.48 -4.54 2.93
CA PHE A 207 16.31 -3.10 2.75
C PHE A 207 15.51 -2.47 3.90
N MET A 208 14.39 -3.08 4.30
CA MET A 208 13.56 -2.58 5.41
C MET A 208 14.29 -2.57 6.75
N LEU A 209 15.06 -3.63 7.05
CA LEU A 209 15.89 -3.69 8.26
C LEU A 209 16.97 -2.60 8.28
N LEU A 210 17.74 -2.46 7.20
CA LEU A 210 18.79 -1.44 7.11
C LEU A 210 18.22 -0.03 7.21
N LEU A 211 17.05 0.22 6.62
CA LEU A 211 16.37 1.50 6.70
C LEU A 211 15.85 1.78 8.12
N SER A 212 15.30 0.76 8.78
CA SER A 212 14.84 0.80 10.17
C SER A 212 15.98 1.13 11.12
N GLU A 213 17.13 0.48 10.97
CA GLU A 213 18.35 0.77 11.76
C GLU A 213 18.88 2.18 11.51
N ARG A 214 18.98 2.59 10.24
CA ARG A 214 19.51 3.90 9.84
C ARG A 214 18.69 5.06 10.38
N TYR A 215 17.37 4.96 10.33
CA TYR A 215 16.46 6.05 10.69
C TYR A 215 15.78 5.87 12.06
N GLY A 216 16.07 4.76 12.76
CA GLY A 216 15.61 4.51 14.13
C GLY A 216 14.10 4.33 14.25
N PHE A 217 13.42 3.84 13.21
CA PHE A 217 12.01 3.48 13.29
C PHE A 217 11.83 1.97 13.51
N PRO A 218 10.76 1.52 14.17
CA PRO A 218 10.49 0.11 14.39
C PRO A 218 9.91 -0.54 13.13
N TYR A 219 10.46 -1.69 12.76
CA TYR A 219 9.99 -2.52 11.68
C TYR A 219 9.56 -3.90 12.22
N PHE A 220 8.31 -4.27 11.97
CA PHE A 220 7.73 -5.58 12.28
C PHE A 220 7.60 -6.37 10.99
N SER A 221 8.37 -7.43 10.88
CA SER A 221 8.46 -8.30 9.72
C SER A 221 7.40 -9.41 9.74
N ASP A 222 7.35 -10.23 8.69
CA ASP A 222 6.50 -11.42 8.65
C ASP A 222 6.69 -12.36 9.87
N ALA A 223 7.91 -12.44 10.40
CA ALA A 223 8.23 -13.25 11.58
C ALA A 223 7.50 -12.78 12.85
N ASP A 224 7.22 -11.48 12.94
CA ASP A 224 6.50 -10.85 14.05
C ASP A 224 4.98 -11.06 13.93
N LEU A 225 4.50 -11.61 12.81
CA LEU A 225 3.10 -11.86 12.49
C LEU A 225 2.72 -13.35 12.62
N ASN A 226 3.51 -14.15 13.32
CA ASN A 226 3.34 -15.60 13.49
C ASN A 226 2.04 -16.04 14.22
N PHE A 227 1.29 -15.09 14.78
CA PHE A 227 -0.03 -15.32 15.39
C PHE A 227 -1.16 -15.48 14.34
N LEU A 228 -0.88 -15.15 13.08
CA LEU A 228 -1.80 -15.31 11.96
C LEU A 228 -1.65 -16.71 11.36
N GLU A 229 -2.76 -17.45 11.31
CA GLU A 229 -2.80 -18.81 10.81
C GLU A 229 -3.51 -18.87 9.46
N ARG A 230 -3.47 -20.03 8.80
CA ARG A 230 -4.07 -20.22 7.47
C ARG A 230 -5.57 -19.85 7.43
N ASP A 231 -6.31 -20.16 8.50
CA ASP A 231 -7.75 -19.88 8.61
C ASP A 231 -8.08 -18.39 8.81
N ASP A 232 -7.06 -17.56 9.03
CA ASP A 232 -7.21 -16.11 9.11
C ASP A 232 -7.27 -15.45 7.72
N PHE A 233 -7.09 -16.20 6.64
CA PHE A 233 -7.03 -15.70 5.27
C PHE A 233 -8.10 -16.29 4.34
N VAL A 234 -8.65 -15.44 3.46
CA VAL A 234 -9.59 -15.81 2.38
C VAL A 234 -8.81 -16.17 1.11
N ASP A 235 -7.70 -15.47 0.86
CA ASP A 235 -6.72 -15.75 -0.19
C ASP A 235 -5.31 -15.34 0.30
N HIS A 236 -4.31 -15.34 -0.58
CA HIS A 236 -2.92 -15.12 -0.18
C HIS A 236 -2.60 -13.75 0.42
N THR A 237 -3.48 -12.74 0.30
CA THR A 237 -3.27 -11.37 0.78
C THR A 237 -4.44 -10.80 1.58
N HIS A 238 -5.61 -11.46 1.60
CA HIS A 238 -6.82 -10.92 2.22
C HIS A 238 -7.28 -11.73 3.42
N PHE A 239 -7.64 -11.02 4.50
CA PHE A 239 -8.10 -11.63 5.74
C PHE A 239 -9.57 -12.07 5.75
N THR A 240 -9.83 -13.15 6.48
CA THR A 240 -11.17 -13.49 7.01
C THR A 240 -11.60 -12.48 8.08
N ARG A 241 -12.81 -12.64 8.62
CA ARG A 241 -13.23 -11.83 9.78
C ARG A 241 -12.32 -12.05 10.99
N SER A 242 -11.90 -13.30 11.23
CA SER A 242 -10.98 -13.66 12.32
C SER A 242 -9.64 -12.95 12.15
N GLY A 243 -9.00 -13.10 10.97
CA GLY A 243 -7.72 -12.46 10.70
C GLY A 243 -7.73 -10.96 10.85
N ARG A 244 -8.81 -10.30 10.40
CA ARG A 244 -8.97 -8.85 10.61
C ARG A 244 -9.01 -8.47 12.09
N VAL A 245 -9.66 -9.27 12.94
CA VAL A 245 -9.72 -9.01 14.39
C VAL A 245 -8.33 -9.22 15.01
N LYS A 246 -7.66 -10.35 14.74
CA LYS A 246 -6.31 -10.62 15.25
C LYS A 246 -5.32 -9.51 14.87
N PHE A 247 -5.30 -9.13 13.58
CA PHE A 247 -4.41 -8.08 13.11
C PHE A 247 -4.76 -6.69 13.66
N THR A 248 -6.06 -6.38 13.81
CA THR A 248 -6.51 -5.15 14.47
C THR A 248 -6.01 -5.07 15.91
N ASN A 249 -6.11 -6.17 16.67
CA ASN A 249 -5.64 -6.21 18.06
C ASN A 249 -4.12 -6.00 18.13
N PHE A 250 -3.36 -6.65 17.26
CA PHE A 250 -1.90 -6.46 17.16
C PHE A 250 -1.52 -4.98 16.91
N ILE A 251 -2.13 -4.33 15.91
CA ILE A 251 -1.88 -2.90 15.65
C ILE A 251 -2.28 -2.04 16.86
N SER A 252 -3.39 -2.37 17.52
CA SER A 252 -3.86 -1.63 18.70
C SER A 252 -2.90 -1.75 19.87
N GLU A 253 -2.32 -2.92 20.11
CA GLU A 253 -1.27 -3.14 21.12
C GLU A 253 -0.02 -2.30 20.80
N LEU A 254 0.45 -2.32 19.55
CA LEU A 254 1.59 -1.50 19.13
C LEU A 254 1.37 0.00 19.37
N ILE A 255 0.16 0.50 19.11
CA ILE A 255 -0.21 1.90 19.34
C ILE A 255 -0.30 2.21 20.83
N ARG A 256 -1.01 1.38 21.61
CA ARG A 256 -1.30 1.61 23.03
C ARG A 256 -0.06 1.51 23.89
N GLU A 257 0.71 0.45 23.72
CA GLU A 257 1.82 0.17 24.62
C GLU A 257 3.03 1.06 24.32
N ARG A 258 3.07 1.74 23.17
CA ARG A 258 4.22 2.51 22.69
C ARG A 258 5.54 1.73 22.86
N LYS A 259 5.49 0.38 22.84
CA LYS A 259 6.62 -0.51 23.17
C LYS A 259 7.85 -0.21 22.34
N TRP A 260 7.63 0.41 21.19
CA TRP A 260 8.63 0.79 20.23
C TRP A 260 9.26 2.18 20.43
N LEU A 261 8.64 3.09 21.19
CA LEU A 261 9.28 4.33 21.64
C LEU A 261 10.32 4.06 22.75
N ALA A 262 10.13 2.98 23.52
CA ALA A 262 11.03 2.57 24.60
C ALA A 262 12.32 1.87 24.13
N LYS A 263 12.40 1.45 22.85
CA LYS A 263 13.63 0.85 22.29
C LYS A 263 14.79 1.86 22.18
N LYS A 264 14.51 3.16 22.31
CA LYS A 264 15.50 4.25 22.29
C LYS A 264 16.31 4.40 23.58
N ASN A 265 15.88 3.78 24.69
CA ASN A 265 16.45 4.01 26.03
C ASN A 265 17.12 2.77 26.65
N ARG A 266 17.45 1.73 25.87
CA ARG A 266 18.15 0.54 26.41
C ARG A 266 19.63 0.42 26.04
N ASP A 267 20.15 1.33 25.21
CA ASP A 267 21.55 1.33 24.77
C ASP A 267 22.29 2.65 25.09
N LEU A 268 21.92 3.32 26.19
CA LEU A 268 22.71 4.41 26.81
C LEU A 268 23.10 4.05 28.24
#